data_AF-A0A7J6TAS5-F1
#
_entry.id   AF-A0A7J6TAS5-F1
#
_cell.length_a   1.000
_cell.length_b   1.000
_cell.length_c   1.000
_cell.angle_alpha   90.00
_cell.angle_beta   90.00
_cell.angle_gamma   90.00
#
_symmetry.space_group_name_H-M   'P 1'
#
loop_
_entity.id
_entity.type
_entity.pdbx_description
1 polymer ?
#
loop_
_entity_poly.entity_id
_entity_poly.type
_entity_poly.pdbx_seq_one_letter_code
_entity_poly.pdbx_strand_id
1 'polypeptide(L)'
;MSDQTHFCAEKACRVTGVRFRKIPSSLDEMGNFPVNVTRLKEAIAEDREQGFIPILFIANYGATNTCAVDALDDLGLLCREEDIMLHVDAAYGGTALILDAFRGDAAKIRANADSVNVNGSKWL
;
A
#
# COMPACT_ATOMS: atom_id res chain seq x y z
N MET A 1 2.23 2.25 -6.71
CA MET A 1 2.37 1.11 -5.77
C MET A 1 3.80 1.05 -5.25
N SER A 2 4.06 0.50 -4.06
CA SER A 2 5.42 0.27 -3.55
C SER A 2 6.25 -0.64 -4.48
N ASP A 3 7.57 -0.52 -4.48
CA ASP A 3 8.46 -1.50 -5.11
C ASP A 3 8.48 -2.87 -4.42
N GLN A 4 7.98 -2.95 -3.18
CA GLN A 4 7.75 -4.20 -2.43
C GLN A 4 6.41 -4.87 -2.76
N THR A 5 5.53 -4.20 -3.50
CA THR A 5 4.20 -4.71 -3.84
C THR A 5 4.33 -6.02 -4.63
N HIS A 6 3.49 -6.99 -4.29
CA HIS A 6 3.49 -8.28 -4.97
C HIS A 6 3.22 -8.10 -6.48
N PHE A 7 3.92 -8.88 -7.32
CA PHE A 7 3.87 -8.73 -8.78
C PHE A 7 2.45 -8.92 -9.38
N CYS A 8 1.49 -9.47 -8.62
CA CYS A 8 0.11 -9.58 -9.08
C CYS A 8 -0.53 -8.22 -9.38
N ALA A 9 -0.14 -7.16 -8.67
CA ALA A 9 -0.63 -5.81 -8.92
C ALA A 9 -0.20 -5.32 -10.31
N GLU A 10 1.07 -5.55 -10.69
CA GLU A 10 1.54 -5.22 -12.05
C GLU A 10 0.80 -6.04 -13.12
N LYS A 11 0.54 -7.32 -12.85
CA LYS A 11 -0.25 -8.18 -13.75
C LYS A 11 -1.67 -7.63 -13.91
N ALA A 12 -2.31 -7.19 -12.82
CA ALA A 12 -3.63 -6.59 -12.85
C ALA A 12 -3.64 -5.31 -13.71
N CYS A 13 -2.67 -4.40 -13.52
CA CYS A 13 -2.52 -3.21 -14.34
C CYS A 13 -2.38 -3.53 -15.83
N ARG A 14 -1.61 -4.58 -16.18
CA ARG A 14 -1.48 -5.03 -17.58
C ARG A 14 -2.79 -5.55 -18.15
N VAL A 15 -3.57 -6.31 -17.36
CA VAL A 15 -4.88 -6.83 -17.77
C VAL A 15 -5.89 -5.71 -17.98
N THR A 16 -5.87 -4.68 -17.12
CA THR A 16 -6.81 -3.55 -17.18
C THR A 16 -6.36 -2.42 -18.12
N GLY A 17 -5.15 -2.48 -18.67
CA GLY A 17 -4.58 -1.43 -19.52
C GLY A 17 -4.17 -0.17 -18.75
N VAL A 18 -4.08 -0.24 -17.42
CA VAL A 18 -3.72 0.89 -16.55
C VAL A 18 -2.20 1.00 -16.46
N ARG A 19 -1.66 2.21 -16.64
CA ARG A 19 -0.24 2.50 -16.39
C ARG A 19 0.03 2.49 -14.89
N PHE A 20 1.21 2.03 -14.50
CA PHE A 20 1.60 2.01 -13.10
C PHE A 20 3.01 2.55 -12.91
N ARG A 21 3.26 3.07 -11.71
CA ARG A 21 4.56 3.53 -11.22
C ARG A 21 4.90 2.77 -9.94
N LYS A 22 6.16 2.34 -9.84
CA LYS A 22 6.74 1.82 -8.59
C LYS A 22 7.35 2.96 -7.80
N ILE A 23 6.98 3.06 -6.54
CA ILE A 23 7.53 4.05 -5.61
C ILE A 23 8.58 3.33 -4.78
N PRO A 24 9.84 3.79 -4.79
CA PRO A 24 10.91 3.17 -4.02
C PRO A 24 10.58 3.14 -2.52
N SER A 25 10.78 2.00 -1.89
CA SER A 25 10.80 1.88 -0.43
C SER A 25 12.23 2.07 0.09
N SER A 26 12.37 2.31 1.40
CA SER A 26 13.68 2.42 2.05
C SER A 26 13.68 1.66 3.36
N LEU A 27 14.80 1.00 3.67
CA LEU A 27 15.02 0.38 4.97
C LEU A 27 15.00 1.46 6.06
N ASP A 28 14.11 1.32 7.04
CA ASP A 28 14.07 2.18 8.20
C ASP A 28 14.93 1.64 9.37
N GLU A 29 15.04 2.42 10.44
CA GLU A 29 15.83 2.08 11.63
C GLU A 29 15.29 0.83 12.36
N MET A 30 14.03 0.48 12.14
CA MET A 30 13.37 -0.68 12.74
C MET A 30 13.48 -1.94 11.89
N GLY A 31 14.15 -1.87 10.73
CA GLY A 31 14.31 -2.99 9.81
C GLY A 31 13.12 -3.22 8.88
N ASN A 32 12.19 -2.27 8.77
CA ASN A 32 11.04 -2.33 7.87
C ASN A 32 11.35 -1.60 6.55
N PHE A 33 10.56 -1.87 5.50
CA PHE A 33 10.72 -1.27 4.17
C PHE A 33 9.45 -0.49 3.73
N PRO A 34 9.04 0.56 4.45
CA PRO A 34 7.85 1.31 4.09
C PRO A 34 8.10 2.23 2.89
N VAL A 35 7.03 2.56 2.17
CA VAL A 35 7.00 3.71 1.26
C VAL A 35 6.93 4.99 2.10
N ASN A 36 7.85 5.92 1.81
CA ASN A 36 7.82 7.25 2.40
C ASN A 36 6.72 8.11 1.76
N VAL A 37 5.87 8.73 2.59
CA VAL A 37 4.74 9.57 2.14
C VAL A 37 5.18 10.72 1.24
N THR A 38 6.36 11.31 1.48
CA THR A 38 6.92 12.38 0.64
C THR A 38 7.21 11.89 -0.76
N ARG A 39 7.72 10.65 -0.91
CA ARG A 39 7.97 10.06 -2.24
C ARG A 39 6.69 9.79 -3.00
N LEU A 40 5.61 9.41 -2.30
CA LEU A 40 4.29 9.29 -2.91
C LEU A 40 3.77 10.66 -3.37
N LYS A 41 3.90 11.68 -2.53
CA LYS A 41 3.49 13.06 -2.87
C LYS A 41 4.22 13.60 -4.10
N GLU A 42 5.53 13.42 -4.16
CA GLU A 42 6.36 13.79 -5.32
C GLU A 42 5.89 13.06 -6.59
N ALA A 43 5.69 11.74 -6.50
CA ALA A 43 5.23 10.95 -7.64
C ALA A 43 3.85 11.39 -8.16
N ILE A 44 2.92 11.71 -7.26
CA ILE A 44 1.59 12.24 -7.62
C ILE A 44 1.72 13.57 -8.36
N ALA A 45 2.53 14.49 -7.83
CA ALA A 45 2.74 15.80 -8.45
C ALA A 45 3.35 15.67 -9.86
N GLU A 46 4.37 14.84 -10.02
CA GLU A 46 5.00 14.58 -11.32
C GLU A 46 4.04 13.93 -12.33
N ASP A 47 3.21 12.99 -11.88
CA ASP A 47 2.22 12.33 -12.75
C ASP A 47 1.16 13.35 -13.21
N ARG A 48 0.70 14.23 -12.32
CA ARG A 48 -0.24 15.32 -12.67
C ARG A 48 0.39 16.34 -13.62
N GLU A 49 1.65 16.72 -13.43
CA GLU A 49 2.38 17.62 -14.34
C GLU A 49 2.48 17.04 -15.76
N GLN A 50 2.61 15.71 -15.86
CA GLN A 50 2.62 14.99 -17.15
C GLN A 50 1.21 14.75 -17.73
N GLY A 51 0.15 15.26 -17.09
CA GLY A 51 -1.24 15.10 -17.53
C GLY A 51 -1.85 13.74 -17.23
N PHE A 52 -1.21 12.92 -16.37
CA PHE A 52 -1.82 11.69 -15.86
C PHE A 52 -2.78 11.99 -14.70
N ILE A 53 -3.70 11.06 -14.48
CA ILE A 53 -4.66 11.10 -13.37
C ILE A 53 -4.32 9.93 -12.45
N PRO A 54 -3.65 10.17 -11.30
CA PRO A 54 -3.47 9.14 -10.28
C PRO A 54 -4.83 8.69 -9.73
N ILE A 55 -5.07 7.38 -9.68
CA ILE A 55 -6.38 6.83 -9.26
C ILE A 55 -6.28 5.83 -8.10
N LEU A 56 -5.12 5.21 -7.91
CA LEU A 56 -4.96 4.10 -6.97
C LEU A 56 -3.54 4.08 -6.40
N PHE A 57 -3.45 4.01 -5.08
CA PHE A 57 -2.24 3.61 -4.38
C PHE A 57 -2.46 2.26 -3.68
N ILE A 58 -1.46 1.37 -3.79
CA ILE A 58 -1.46 0.06 -3.13
C ILE A 58 -0.39 0.10 -2.05
N ALA A 59 -0.84 0.07 -0.80
CA ALA A 59 -0.03 -0.06 0.39
C ALA A 59 0.06 -1.53 0.82
N ASN A 60 1.14 -1.91 1.49
CA ASN A 60 1.41 -3.27 1.92
C ASN A 60 1.22 -3.39 3.43
N TYR A 61 0.51 -4.43 3.87
CA TYR A 61 0.52 -4.91 5.25
C TYR A 61 1.08 -6.34 5.26
N GLY A 62 2.41 -6.41 5.19
CA GLY A 62 3.18 -7.64 5.04
C GLY A 62 3.53 -7.93 3.57
N ALA A 63 4.48 -7.18 3.01
CA ALA A 63 5.03 -7.49 1.68
C ALA A 63 5.69 -8.87 1.65
N THR A 64 5.69 -9.54 0.50
CA THR A 64 6.10 -10.96 0.40
C THR A 64 7.58 -11.20 0.73
N ASN A 65 8.48 -10.32 0.28
CA ASN A 65 9.93 -10.54 0.40
C ASN A 65 10.51 -9.97 1.70
N THR A 66 9.94 -8.87 2.19
CA THR A 66 10.51 -8.07 3.29
C THR A 66 9.59 -7.99 4.50
N CYS A 67 8.39 -8.57 4.44
CA CYS A 67 7.33 -8.37 5.42
C CYS A 67 6.98 -6.90 5.66
N ALA A 68 7.26 -6.03 4.69
CA ALA A 68 7.10 -4.59 4.86
C ALA A 68 5.66 -4.20 5.20
N VAL A 69 5.53 -3.24 6.12
CA VAL A 69 4.26 -2.62 6.52
C VAL A 69 4.36 -1.12 6.26
N ASP A 70 3.51 -0.63 5.36
CA ASP A 70 3.45 0.78 4.99
C ASP A 70 2.71 1.62 6.06
N ALA A 71 3.13 2.88 6.24
CA ALA A 71 2.57 3.80 7.24
C ALA A 71 1.18 4.32 6.82
N LEU A 72 0.13 3.57 7.15
CA LEU A 72 -1.23 3.79 6.64
C LEU A 72 -1.89 5.10 7.06
N ASP A 73 -1.52 5.67 8.21
CA ASP A 73 -2.12 6.92 8.68
C ASP A 73 -1.70 8.10 7.78
N ASP A 74 -0.39 8.21 7.50
CA ASP A 74 0.16 9.27 6.64
C ASP A 74 -0.22 9.06 5.18
N LEU A 75 -0.12 7.82 4.69
CA LEU A 75 -0.46 7.48 3.31
C LEU A 75 -1.97 7.63 3.06
N GLY A 76 -2.80 7.24 4.02
CA GLY A 76 -4.25 7.38 3.93
C GLY A 76 -4.70 8.84 3.95
N LEU A 77 -4.07 9.68 4.78
CA LEU A 77 -4.32 11.12 4.76
C LEU A 77 -4.00 11.71 3.38
N LEU A 78 -2.80 11.44 2.85
CA LEU A 78 -2.40 11.94 1.54
C LEU A 78 -3.33 11.44 0.42
N CYS A 79 -3.70 10.16 0.42
CA CYS A 79 -4.61 9.60 -0.59
C CYS A 79 -5.98 10.28 -0.55
N ARG A 80 -6.52 10.58 0.64
CA ARG A 80 -7.78 11.35 0.77
C ARG A 80 -7.66 12.78 0.28
N GLU A 81 -6.56 13.46 0.60
CA GLU A 81 -6.30 14.84 0.14
C GLU A 81 -6.18 14.93 -1.39
N GLU A 82 -5.63 13.88 -2.01
CA GLU A 82 -5.37 13.82 -3.45
C GLU A 82 -6.50 13.15 -4.26
N ASP A 83 -7.58 12.71 -3.60
CA ASP A 83 -8.69 11.95 -4.20
C ASP A 83 -8.23 10.66 -4.92
N ILE A 84 -7.35 9.91 -4.27
CA ILE A 84 -6.76 8.66 -4.75
C ILE A 84 -7.27 7.51 -3.89
N MET A 85 -7.72 6.42 -4.52
CA MET A 85 -8.14 5.22 -3.80
C MET A 85 -6.94 4.56 -3.10
N LEU A 86 -7.09 4.22 -1.82
CA LEU A 86 -6.12 3.45 -1.04
C LEU A 86 -6.56 1.99 -0.94
N HIS A 87 -5.82 1.10 -1.59
CA HIS A 87 -5.94 -0.35 -1.40
C HIS A 87 -4.82 -0.85 -0.48
N VAL A 88 -5.17 -1.66 0.52
CA VAL A 88 -4.20 -2.32 1.40
C VAL A 88 -4.08 -3.80 1.02
N ASP A 89 -2.90 -4.19 0.52
CA ASP A 89 -2.54 -5.58 0.33
C ASP A 89 -2.09 -6.20 1.65
N ALA A 90 -3.04 -6.85 2.32
CA ALA A 90 -2.83 -7.60 3.55
C ALA A 90 -2.86 -9.12 3.29
N ALA A 91 -2.49 -9.57 2.07
CA ALA A 91 -2.53 -10.99 1.74
C ALA A 91 -1.66 -11.85 2.66
N TYR A 92 -0.54 -11.33 3.18
CA TYR A 92 0.32 -12.03 4.13
C TYR A 92 -0.01 -11.68 5.59
N GLY A 93 0.12 -10.41 5.98
CA GLY A 93 -0.07 -10.00 7.37
C GLY A 93 -1.53 -9.94 7.82
N GLY A 94 -2.50 -9.93 6.91
CA GLY A 94 -3.90 -9.63 7.24
C GLY A 94 -4.58 -10.64 8.15
N THR A 95 -4.17 -11.91 8.13
CA THR A 95 -4.71 -12.92 9.05
C THR A 95 -4.29 -12.66 10.50
N ALA A 96 -3.15 -12.00 10.75
CA ALA A 96 -2.71 -11.65 12.11
C ALA A 96 -3.63 -10.62 12.78
N LEU A 97 -4.41 -9.86 12.01
CA LEU A 97 -5.34 -8.84 12.53
C LEU A 97 -6.48 -9.41 13.39
N ILE A 98 -6.66 -10.74 13.42
CA ILE A 98 -7.59 -11.40 14.34
C ILE A 98 -7.11 -11.34 15.79
N LEU A 99 -5.78 -11.26 16.01
CA LEU A 99 -5.15 -11.29 17.32
C LEU A 99 -5.27 -9.94 18.01
N ASP A 100 -5.42 -9.95 19.34
CA ASP A 100 -5.59 -8.73 20.11
C ASP A 100 -4.38 -7.79 20.06
N ALA A 101 -3.17 -8.36 19.90
CA ALA A 101 -1.93 -7.60 19.75
C ALA A 101 -1.93 -6.67 18.53
N PHE A 102 -2.72 -6.97 17.48
CA PHE A 102 -2.76 -6.20 16.22
C PHE A 102 -4.05 -5.39 16.04
N ARG A 103 -4.85 -5.20 17.11
CA ARG A 103 -6.09 -4.38 17.05
C ARG A 103 -5.84 -2.94 16.62
N GLY A 104 -4.69 -2.38 17.03
CA GLY A 104 -4.26 -1.04 16.59
C GLY A 104 -4.10 -0.95 15.08
N ASP A 105 -3.45 -1.93 14.47
CA ASP A 105 -3.27 -1.97 13.01
C ASP A 105 -4.58 -2.21 12.28
N ALA A 106 -5.44 -3.08 12.81
CA ALA A 106 -6.79 -3.30 12.25
C ALA A 106 -7.61 -2.00 12.24
N ALA A 107 -7.51 -1.19 13.30
CA ALA A 107 -8.16 0.11 13.36
C ALA A 107 -7.60 1.10 12.32
N LYS A 108 -6.27 1.14 12.14
CA LYS A 108 -5.62 1.97 11.10
C LYS A 108 -6.04 1.57 9.69
N ILE A 109 -6.09 0.28 9.37
CA ILE A 109 -6.57 -0.21 8.08
C ILE A 109 -8.01 0.23 7.87
N ARG A 110 -8.88 0.02 8.86
CA ARG A 110 -10.30 0.40 8.78
C ARG A 110 -10.51 1.91 8.59
N ALA A 111 -9.67 2.74 9.21
CA ALA A 111 -9.79 4.19 9.13
C ALA A 111 -9.28 4.77 7.80
N ASN A 112 -8.35 4.09 7.13
CA ASN A 112 -7.61 4.66 6.00
C ASN A 112 -7.86 3.96 4.66
N ALA A 113 -8.14 2.66 4.64
CA ALA A 113 -8.25 1.90 3.40
C ALA A 113 -9.67 1.97 2.79
N ASP A 114 -9.75 2.20 1.49
CA ASP A 114 -10.98 2.05 0.70
C ASP A 114 -11.27 0.57 0.40
N SER A 115 -10.22 -0.25 0.32
CA SER A 115 -10.35 -1.68 0.12
C SER A 115 -9.15 -2.43 0.72
N VAL A 116 -9.38 -3.69 1.08
CA VAL A 116 -8.36 -4.59 1.63
C VAL A 116 -8.57 -5.99 1.09
N ASN A 117 -7.49 -6.71 0.81
CA ASN A 117 -7.52 -8.16 0.58
C ASN A 117 -6.74 -8.89 1.68
N VAL A 118 -7.22 -10.08 2.03
CA VAL A 118 -6.58 -11.00 2.98
C VAL A 118 -6.58 -12.39 2.36
N ASN A 119 -5.53 -13.19 2.61
CA ASN A 119 -5.49 -14.57 2.16
C ASN A 119 -5.47 -15.54 3.36
N GLY A 120 -6.60 -16.22 3.60
CA GLY A 120 -6.71 -17.21 4.67
C GLY A 120 -5.68 -18.32 4.52
N SER A 121 -5.45 -18.82 3.31
CA SER A 121 -4.61 -20.00 3.06
C SER A 121 -3.11 -19.84 3.35
N LYS A 122 -2.67 -18.68 3.88
CA LYS A 122 -1.29 -18.48 4.31
C LYS A 122 -1.07 -18.85 5.77
N TRP A 123 -1.98 -18.45 6.67
CA TRP A 123 -1.82 -18.57 8.13
C TRP A 123 -3.10 -18.99 8.86
N LEU A 124 -4.18 -19.30 8.13
CA LEU A 124 -5.45 -19.88 8.61
C LEU A 124 -5.79 -21.14 7.80
#